data_AF-A0A7R9RH38-F1
#
_entry.id   AF-A0A7R9RH38-F1
#
_cell.length_a   1.000
_cell.length_b   1.000
_cell.length_c   1.000
_cell.angle_alpha   90.00
_cell.angle_beta   90.00
_cell.angle_gamma   90.00
#
_symmetry.space_group_name_H-M   'P 1'
#
loop_
_entity.id
_entity.type
_entity.pdbx_description
1 polymer ?
#
loop_
_entity_poly.entity_id
_entity_poly.type
_entity_poly.pdbx_seq_one_letter_code
_entity_poly.pdbx_strand_id
1 'polypeptide(L)'
;SCPRPAVSGVPQGGILSPLLFALFLADIPSLPGIQLWGYADDVAITTTGFQAPQLLQAQLDAIVQWTRQNNMALSPQKCQVLAAGRPPRPIHLFVENILIPQLTE
;
A
#
# COMPACT_ATOMS: atom_id res chain seq x y z
N SER A 1 -22.91 -10.67 -28.04
CA SER A 1 -23.24 -9.82 -26.88
C SER A 1 -22.55 -8.48 -27.07
N CYS A 2 -23.23 -7.36 -26.81
CA CYS A 2 -22.61 -6.03 -26.91
C CYS A 2 -21.75 -5.77 -25.65
N PRO A 3 -20.41 -5.65 -25.77
CA PRO A 3 -19.57 -5.28 -24.64
C PRO A 3 -19.90 -3.83 -24.27
N ARG A 4 -20.23 -3.59 -23.01
CA ARG A 4 -20.40 -2.24 -22.45
C ARG A 4 -19.05 -1.72 -21.95
N PRO A 5 -18.84 -0.40 -21.87
CA PRO A 5 -17.52 0.18 -21.70
C PRO A 5 -16.95 -0.18 -20.33
N ALA A 6 -15.71 -0.68 -20.31
CA ALA A 6 -14.87 -0.65 -19.12
C ALA A 6 -14.41 0.81 -18.95
N VAL A 7 -14.75 1.43 -17.82
CA VAL A 7 -14.39 2.83 -17.53
C VAL A 7 -12.97 2.92 -16.93
N SER A 8 -12.49 1.83 -16.30
CA SER A 8 -11.09 1.60 -15.93
C SER A 8 -10.86 0.10 -15.68
N GLY A 9 -9.59 -0.31 -15.58
CA GLY A 9 -9.19 -1.68 -15.26
C GLY A 9 -8.73 -2.50 -16.47
N VAL A 10 -8.21 -3.71 -16.19
CA VAL A 10 -7.74 -4.67 -17.20
C VAL A 10 -8.67 -5.89 -17.23
N PRO A 11 -8.86 -6.55 -18.39
CA PRO A 11 -9.68 -7.74 -18.48
C PRO A 11 -9.12 -8.86 -17.61
N GLN A 12 -9.94 -9.41 -16.70
CA GLN A 12 -9.55 -10.58 -15.91
C GLN A 12 -9.30 -11.77 -16.83
N GLY A 13 -8.17 -12.46 -16.66
CA GLY A 13 -7.76 -13.58 -17.52
C GLY A 13 -7.02 -13.18 -18.80
N GLY A 14 -6.78 -11.88 -19.03
CA GLY A 14 -5.87 -11.43 -20.08
C GLY A 14 -4.41 -11.74 -19.73
N ILE A 15 -3.65 -12.32 -20.66
CA ILE A 15 -2.22 -12.66 -20.44
C ILE A 15 -1.36 -11.43 -20.13
N LEU A 16 -1.79 -10.25 -20.58
CA LEU A 16 -1.12 -8.97 -20.35
C LEU A 16 -1.57 -8.27 -19.06
N SER A 17 -2.70 -8.68 -18.48
CA SER A 17 -3.29 -7.99 -17.33
C SER A 17 -2.34 -7.93 -16.12
N PRO A 18 -1.59 -8.99 -15.76
CA PRO A 18 -0.60 -8.92 -14.68
C PRO A 18 0.55 -7.96 -14.99
N LEU A 19 1.03 -7.93 -16.23
CA LEU A 19 2.12 -7.04 -16.65
C LEU A 19 1.70 -5.56 -16.59
N LEU A 20 0.50 -5.26 -17.12
CA LEU A 20 -0.05 -3.90 -17.08
C LEU A 20 -0.29 -3.44 -15.64
N PHE A 21 -0.75 -4.33 -14.77
CA PHE A 21 -0.92 -4.03 -13.35
C PHE A 21 0.42 -3.79 -12.65
N ALA A 22 1.43 -4.62 -12.91
CA ALA A 22 2.77 -4.42 -12.36
C ALA A 22 3.42 -3.10 -12.83
N LEU A 23 3.26 -2.75 -14.10
CA LEU A 23 3.71 -1.46 -14.64
C LEU A 23 2.95 -0.29 -14.00
N PHE A 24 1.66 -0.46 -13.74
CA PHE A 24 0.86 0.55 -13.06
C PHE A 24 1.26 0.74 -11.60
N LEU A 25 1.64 -0.31 -10.87
CA LEU A 25 2.17 -0.17 -9.50
C LEU A 25 3.62 0.34 -9.45
N ALA A 26 4.32 0.38 -10.58
CA ALA A 26 5.72 0.81 -10.62
C ALA A 26 5.92 2.31 -10.35
N ASP A 27 4.85 3.11 -10.43
CA ASP A 27 4.86 4.55 -10.16
C ASP A 27 4.51 4.91 -8.70
N ILE A 28 4.26 3.90 -7.84
CA ILE A 28 3.93 4.14 -6.42
C ILE A 28 5.07 4.95 -5.78
N PRO A 29 4.75 6.04 -5.06
CA PRO A 29 5.77 6.87 -4.44
C PRO A 29 6.59 6.07 -3.42
N SER A 30 7.89 6.35 -3.33
CA SER A 30 8.77 5.81 -2.30
C SER A 30 9.61 6.93 -1.71
N LEU A 31 9.44 7.21 -0.42
CA LEU A 31 10.18 8.24 0.29
C LEU A 31 11.60 7.75 0.67
N PRO A 32 12.57 8.65 0.83
CA PRO A 32 13.89 8.29 1.33
C PRO A 32 13.83 7.57 2.68
N GLY A 33 14.57 6.47 2.82
CA GLY A 33 14.59 5.66 4.05
C GLY A 33 13.45 4.63 4.16
N ILE A 34 12.61 4.53 3.14
CA ILE A 34 11.59 3.47 3.01
C ILE A 34 12.04 2.45 1.96
N GLN A 35 11.79 1.17 2.24
CA GLN A 35 11.78 0.12 1.23
C GLN A 35 10.35 -0.26 0.89
N LEU A 36 10.05 -0.35 -0.41
CA LEU A 36 8.74 -0.73 -0.93
C LEU A 36 8.85 -2.11 -1.59
N TRP A 37 7.90 -2.98 -1.26
CA TRP A 37 7.78 -4.34 -1.77
C TRP A 37 6.37 -4.49 -2.34
N GLY A 38 6.24 -5.10 -3.51
CA GLY A 38 4.95 -5.32 -4.16
C GLY A 38 4.86 -6.73 -4.74
N TYR A 39 3.71 -7.37 -4.56
CA TYR A 39 3.37 -8.62 -5.22
C TYR A 39 1.88 -8.65 -5.52
N ALA A 40 1.53 -8.74 -6.82
CA ALA A 40 0.16 -8.55 -7.25
C ALA A 40 -0.42 -7.27 -6.61
N ASP A 41 -1.59 -7.34 -5.96
CA ASP A 41 -2.26 -6.22 -5.29
C ASP A 41 -1.75 -5.93 -3.87
N ASP A 42 -0.87 -6.78 -3.33
CA ASP A 42 -0.29 -6.59 -2.00
C ASP A 42 0.98 -5.71 -2.08
N VAL A 43 1.03 -4.69 -1.22
CA VAL A 43 2.17 -3.79 -1.07
C VAL A 43 2.60 -3.74 0.39
N ALA A 44 3.89 -3.89 0.64
CA ALA A 44 4.49 -3.74 1.96
C ALA A 44 5.54 -2.62 1.96
N ILE A 45 5.54 -1.82 3.03
CA ILE A 45 6.55 -0.77 3.26
C ILE A 45 7.30 -1.08 4.54
N THR A 46 8.63 -0.96 4.49
CA THR A 46 9.49 -1.25 5.63
C THR A 46 10.52 -0.15 5.84
N THR A 47 10.91 0.06 7.09
CA THR A 47 11.96 1.01 7.48
C THR A 47 12.55 0.59 8.82
N THR A 48 13.67 1.18 9.20
CA THR A 48 14.36 0.91 10.45
C THR A 48 14.76 2.21 11.15
N GLY A 49 14.99 2.13 12.46
CA GLY A 49 15.44 3.25 13.27
C GLY A 49 14.33 3.93 14.09
N PHE A 50 14.73 4.93 14.88
CA PHE A 50 13.85 5.57 15.88
C PHE A 50 12.72 6.40 15.27
N GLN A 51 12.88 6.85 14.02
CA GLN A 51 11.89 7.64 13.28
C GLN A 51 10.97 6.76 12.42
N ALA A 52 11.03 5.43 12.57
CA ALA A 52 10.28 4.49 11.76
C ALA A 52 8.76 4.77 11.75
N PRO A 53 8.07 5.01 12.88
CA PRO A 53 6.64 5.32 12.85
C PRO A 53 6.29 6.57 12.04
N GLN A 54 7.11 7.63 12.16
CA GLN A 54 6.88 8.89 11.45
C GLN A 54 7.12 8.73 9.94
N LEU A 55 8.18 8.02 9.55
CA LEU A 55 8.49 7.75 8.15
C LEU A 55 7.44 6.84 7.51
N LEU A 56 6.98 5.80 8.23
CA LEU A 56 5.92 4.91 7.75
C LEU A 56 4.60 5.65 7.59
N GLN A 57 4.22 6.52 8.53
CA GLN A 57 3.01 7.33 8.39
C GLN A 57 3.08 8.26 7.18
N ALA A 58 4.20 8.98 7.01
CA ALA A 58 4.39 9.88 5.87
C ALA A 58 4.33 9.12 4.53
N GLN A 59 4.90 7.90 4.48
CA GLN A 59 4.82 7.04 3.32
C GLN A 59 3.40 6.54 3.05
N LEU A 60 2.65 6.14 4.09
CA LEU A 60 1.25 5.74 3.96
C LEU A 60 0.41 6.90 3.42
N ASP A 61 0.61 8.12 3.92
CA ASP A 61 -0.12 9.30 3.47
C ASP A 61 0.17 9.59 1.98
N ALA A 62 1.42 9.42 1.54
CA ALA A 62 1.79 9.54 0.13
C ALA A 62 1.13 8.46 -0.75
N ILE A 63 1.07 7.21 -0.28
CA ILE A 63 0.37 6.12 -0.99
C ILE A 63 -1.14 6.42 -1.06
N VAL A 64 -1.77 6.86 0.03
CA VAL A 64 -3.20 7.22 0.06
C VAL A 64 -3.50 8.36 -0.92
N GLN A 65 -2.61 9.35 -1.02
CA GLN A 65 -2.78 10.41 -2.01
C GLN A 65 -2.64 9.87 -3.45
N TRP A 66 -1.64 9.01 -3.69
CA TRP A 66 -1.41 8.41 -5.00
C TRP A 66 -2.57 7.50 -5.42
N THR A 67 -3.15 6.70 -4.51
CA THR A 67 -4.32 5.86 -4.84
C THR A 67 -5.52 6.70 -5.23
N ARG A 68 -5.77 7.82 -4.53
CA ARG A 68 -6.84 8.77 -4.89
C ARG A 68 -6.64 9.39 -6.26
N GLN A 69 -5.41 9.79 -6.59
CA GLN A 69 -5.07 10.34 -7.91
C GLN A 69 -5.25 9.31 -9.04
N ASN A 70 -5.00 8.04 -8.74
CA ASN A 70 -5.06 6.93 -9.68
C ASN A 70 -6.40 6.17 -9.65
N ASN A 71 -7.43 6.70 -8.98
CA ASN A 71 -8.75 6.08 -8.83
C ASN A 71 -8.72 4.65 -8.28
N MET A 72 -7.77 4.36 -7.39
CA MET A 72 -7.68 3.11 -6.64
C MET A 72 -8.33 3.23 -5.27
N ALA A 73 -8.88 2.11 -4.79
CA ALA A 73 -9.37 1.98 -3.43
C ALA A 73 -8.35 1.22 -2.59
N LEU A 74 -7.84 1.86 -1.53
CA LEU A 74 -7.06 1.16 -0.52
C LEU A 74 -8.03 0.46 0.45
N SER A 75 -7.61 -0.68 1.02
CA SER A 75 -8.41 -1.44 1.98
C SER A 75 -7.84 -1.33 3.40
N PRO A 76 -8.18 -0.28 4.18
CA PRO A 76 -7.62 -0.07 5.52
C PRO A 76 -7.79 -1.27 6.45
N GLN A 77 -8.90 -2.01 6.31
CA GLN A 77 -9.22 -3.20 7.11
C GLN A 77 -8.30 -4.39 6.85
N LYS A 78 -7.62 -4.43 5.70
CA LYS A 78 -6.64 -5.47 5.34
C LYS A 78 -5.21 -5.06 5.69
N CYS A 79 -4.96 -3.79 5.98
CA CYS A 79 -3.65 -3.31 6.38
C CYS A 79 -3.30 -3.81 7.79
N GLN A 80 -2.04 -4.14 8.01
CA GLN A 80 -1.51 -4.59 9.29
C GLN A 80 -0.13 -3.99 9.53
N VAL A 81 0.21 -3.73 10.79
CA VAL A 81 1.55 -3.28 11.19
C VAL A 81 2.29 -4.43 11.86
N LEU A 82 3.49 -4.74 11.37
CA LEU A 82 4.40 -5.69 11.98
C LEU A 82 5.64 -4.96 12.49
N ALA A 83 5.97 -5.17 13.76
CA ALA A 83 7.22 -4.71 14.35
C ALA A 83 8.19 -5.87 14.47
N ALA A 84 9.44 -5.69 14.04
CA ALA A 84 10.49 -6.67 14.29
C ALA A 84 10.87 -6.64 15.78
N GLY A 85 10.42 -7.65 16.53
CA GLY A 85 10.62 -7.75 17.98
C GLY A 85 9.59 -6.98 18.80
N ARG A 86 9.92 -6.70 20.08
CA ARG A 86 9.04 -5.96 20.99
C ARG A 86 9.41 -4.48 20.99
N PRO A 87 8.68 -3.60 20.27
CA PRO A 87 8.97 -2.19 20.31
C PRO A 87 8.68 -1.63 21.71
N PRO A 88 9.46 -0.65 22.20
CA PRO A 88 9.26 -0.07 23.53
C PRO A 88 7.94 0.70 23.67
N ARG A 89 7.33 1.08 22.53
CA ARG A 89 6.01 1.70 22.46
C ARG A 89 5.22 1.08 21.31
N PRO A 90 3.89 0.94 21.44
CA PRO A 90 3.04 0.55 20.32
C PRO A 90 3.23 1.50 19.12
N ILE A 91 3.22 0.94 17.92
CA ILE A 91 3.32 1.68 16.67
C ILE A 91 1.90 1.97 16.21
N HIS A 92 1.51 3.24 16.23
CA HIS A 92 0.21 3.68 15.75
C HIS A 92 0.35 4.27 14.36
N LEU A 93 -0.22 3.58 13.38
CA LEU A 93 -0.33 4.07 12.00
C LEU A 93 -1.80 4.21 11.63
N PHE A 94 -2.12 5.19 10.81
CA PHE A 94 -3.47 5.50 10.38
C PHE A 94 -3.55 5.50 8.86
N VAL A 95 -4.65 4.96 8.34
CA VAL A 95 -5.02 5.08 6.94
C VAL A 95 -6.42 5.67 6.91
N GLU A 96 -6.57 6.85 6.30
CA GLU A 96 -7.87 7.54 6.22
C GLU A 96 -8.56 7.68 7.59
N ASN A 97 -7.80 8.02 8.62
CA ASN A 97 -8.22 8.13 10.03
C ASN A 97 -8.60 6.81 10.72
N ILE A 98 -8.42 5.66 10.07
CA ILE A 98 -8.62 4.33 10.67
C ILE A 98 -7.27 3.86 11.21
N LEU A 99 -7.24 3.49 12.50
CA LEU A 99 -6.06 2.90 13.12
C LEU A 99 -5.80 1.52 12.51
N ILE A 100 -4.59 1.30 12.01
CA ILE A 100 -4.16 0.00 11.49
C ILE A 100 -3.84 -0.92 12.67
N PRO A 101 -4.38 -2.15 12.72
CA PRO A 101 -4.06 -3.09 13.78
C PRO A 101 -2.58 -3.47 13.75
N GLN A 102 -1.94 -3.41 14.91
CA GLN A 102 -0.59 -3.95 15.11
C GLN A 102 -0.68 -5.43 15.46
N LEU A 103 0.04 -6.27 14.72
CA LEU A 103 0.21 -7.68 15.08
C LEU A 103 1.17 -7.77 16.27
N THR A 104 0.72 -8.44 17.32
CA THR A 104 1.56 -8.85 18.45
C THR A 104 1.89 -10.34 18.31
N GLU A 105 3.17 -10.68 18.20
CA GLU A 105 3.67 -12.04 18.42
C GLU A 105 3.71 -12.41 19.91
#